data_AF-A0AAV0KZB8-F1
#
_entry.id   AF-A0AAV0KZB8-F1
#
_cell.length_a   1.000
_cell.length_b   1.000
_cell.length_c   1.000
_cell.angle_alpha   90.00
_cell.angle_beta   90.00
_cell.angle_gamma   90.00
#
_symmetry.space_group_name_H-M   'P 1'
#
loop_
_entity.id
_entity.type
_entity.pdbx_description
1 polymer ?
#
loop_
_entity_poly.entity_id
_entity_poly.type
_entity_poly.pdbx_seq_one_letter_code
_entity_poly.pdbx_strand_id
1 'polypeptide(L)'
;MHGFGGESTPGKHHSHRSITYGDDIVNILAIYFPSNDFTAEEDKLMLTSELLHFFSTPPGQDLVSQVKDENGALFLPVDFQHFRKICNVHEFYATLEDKPRAAISCMSAAVHKVIQSNSNHILLEDGMRINIRLHNYPESMMALKNLKAAYIDKLVSVRGTVVKVSTVKPLVVRMSFDCENCKSNIARVFPDGKFSPPYLCNLNGCKSKTFKPIRSSAKAIDFQKIRLQESLKSQDHEEGRVPRTVECELTEDLVDGCIPGDVVTVTGIIRTINNYADIGGGKGKGKSQGLYYLYIEAVSVKNSKSQSLSDEMQDSASNARATELSDLFSFSSRDLEFVVKFYEEYGSDVFKQLLQSICPSIYGHELVKAGITLSLFGGVRKHSMDQNKVPVRGDIHVIIVGMMT
;
A
#
# COMPACT_ATOMS: atom_id res chain seq x y z
N MET A 1 67.70 -52.05 21.61
CA MET A 1 67.45 -51.41 20.30
C MET A 1 66.06 -50.82 20.34
N HIS A 2 65.98 -49.48 20.16
CA HIS A 2 64.82 -48.60 19.93
C HIS A 2 63.56 -48.76 20.82
N GLY A 3 63.08 -47.79 21.60
CA GLY A 3 63.34 -46.35 21.68
C GLY A 3 62.12 -45.55 21.20
N PHE A 4 61.62 -44.67 22.09
CA PHE A 4 60.68 -43.54 21.89
C PHE A 4 59.18 -43.92 21.76
N GLY A 5 58.24 -43.28 22.45
CA GLY A 5 58.24 -41.96 23.09
C GLY A 5 56.96 -41.26 22.62
N GLY A 6 55.91 -41.26 23.44
CA GLY A 6 54.62 -40.68 23.09
C GLY A 6 54.64 -39.17 23.18
N GLU A 7 54.46 -38.50 22.04
CA GLU A 7 54.19 -37.07 21.93
C GLU A 7 52.72 -36.83 21.57
N SER A 8 52.03 -36.12 22.46
CA SER A 8 50.69 -35.58 22.28
C SER A 8 50.74 -34.23 21.56
N THR A 9 50.05 -34.09 20.43
CA THR A 9 49.68 -32.78 19.83
C THR A 9 48.22 -32.79 19.38
N PRO A 10 47.52 -31.63 19.43
CA PRO A 10 46.06 -31.57 19.46
C PRO A 10 45.45 -31.61 18.06
N GLY A 11 44.65 -32.64 17.79
CA GLY A 11 43.81 -32.73 16.58
C GLY A 11 42.67 -31.72 16.65
N LYS A 12 42.69 -30.78 15.71
CA LYS A 12 41.67 -29.74 15.49
C LYS A 12 40.26 -30.36 15.43
N HIS A 13 39.39 -29.92 16.34
CA HIS A 13 37.94 -30.07 16.21
C HIS A 13 37.47 -29.36 14.95
N HIS A 14 37.23 -30.09 13.87
CA HIS A 14 36.31 -29.64 12.84
C HIS A 14 34.88 -29.84 13.37
N SER A 15 34.38 -28.85 14.09
CA SER A 15 32.94 -28.71 14.33
C SER A 15 32.29 -28.45 12.98
N HIS A 16 31.63 -29.46 12.42
CA HIS A 16 30.59 -29.24 11.41
C HIS A 16 29.51 -28.36 12.05
N ARG A 17 29.61 -27.04 11.86
CA ARG A 17 28.47 -26.12 11.92
C ARG A 17 27.79 -26.18 10.57
N SER A 18 26.97 -27.20 10.36
CA SER A 18 25.88 -27.13 9.39
C SER A 18 24.91 -26.07 9.89
N ILE A 19 24.94 -24.89 9.26
CA ILE A 19 24.03 -23.80 9.56
C ILE A 19 22.64 -24.23 9.08
N THR A 20 21.73 -24.42 10.03
CA THR A 20 20.31 -24.75 9.85
C THR A 20 19.57 -23.54 9.26
N TYR A 21 19.67 -23.31 7.95
CA TYR A 21 18.95 -22.21 7.27
C TYR A 21 17.46 -22.52 7.00
N GLY A 22 17.08 -23.80 6.86
CA GLY A 22 15.74 -24.21 6.44
C GLY A 22 14.65 -24.09 7.52
N ASP A 23 14.93 -24.54 8.74
CA ASP A 23 13.90 -24.66 9.79
C ASP A 23 13.39 -23.31 10.30
N ASP A 24 14.24 -22.28 10.31
CA ASP A 24 13.87 -20.96 10.79
C ASP A 24 12.92 -20.22 9.83
N ILE A 25 13.10 -20.39 8.51
CA ILE A 25 12.27 -19.72 7.50
C ILE A 25 10.85 -20.29 7.53
N VAL A 26 10.71 -21.60 7.75
CA VAL A 26 9.41 -22.27 7.85
C VAL A 26 8.58 -21.72 9.00
N ASN A 27 9.22 -21.45 10.15
CA ASN A 27 8.54 -20.84 11.31
C ASN A 27 8.03 -19.43 11.00
N ILE A 28 8.80 -18.62 10.28
CA ILE A 28 8.37 -17.27 9.87
C ILE A 28 7.25 -17.36 8.83
N LEU A 29 7.34 -18.29 7.87
CA LEU A 29 6.29 -18.51 6.87
C LEU A 29 4.96 -18.87 7.52
N ALA A 30 4.96 -19.65 8.61
CA ALA A 30 3.74 -19.96 9.36
C ALA A 30 3.06 -18.70 9.96
N ILE A 31 3.81 -17.63 10.22
CA ILE A 31 3.25 -16.35 10.68
C ILE A 31 2.43 -15.71 9.55
N TYR A 32 2.91 -15.76 8.31
CA TYR A 32 2.26 -15.12 7.14
C TYR A 32 1.24 -16.04 6.44
N PHE A 33 1.39 -17.36 6.58
CA PHE A 33 0.53 -18.39 6.00
C PHE A 33 0.00 -19.36 7.08
N PRO A 34 -0.96 -18.91 7.93
CA PRO A 34 -1.44 -19.71 9.07
C PRO A 34 -2.36 -20.88 8.70
N SER A 35 -2.74 -21.04 7.42
CA SER A 35 -3.54 -22.15 6.91
C SER A 35 -2.65 -23.07 6.06
N ASN A 36 -2.45 -24.29 6.55
CA ASN A 36 -1.68 -25.34 5.88
C ASN A 36 -2.35 -25.78 4.56
N ASP A 37 -2.10 -25.05 3.49
CA ASP A 37 -2.21 -25.58 2.13
C ASP A 37 -0.87 -26.25 1.78
N PHE A 38 -0.68 -27.49 2.24
CA PHE A 38 0.55 -28.28 2.08
C PHE A 38 0.99 -28.47 0.62
N THR A 39 0.13 -28.23 -0.36
CA THR A 39 0.44 -28.40 -1.79
C THR A 39 1.16 -27.20 -2.42
N ALA A 40 1.36 -26.10 -1.70
CA ALA A 40 1.99 -24.87 -2.21
C ALA A 40 3.07 -24.30 -1.26
N GLU A 41 3.58 -25.09 -0.33
CA GLU A 41 4.63 -24.65 0.61
C GLU A 41 6.00 -24.55 -0.07
N GLU A 42 6.33 -25.46 -0.99
CA GLU A 42 7.63 -25.45 -1.68
C GLU A 42 7.82 -24.19 -2.53
N ASP A 43 6.86 -23.82 -3.38
CA ASP A 43 6.94 -22.60 -4.21
C ASP A 43 7.08 -21.33 -3.35
N LYS A 44 6.31 -21.24 -2.25
CA LYS A 44 6.38 -20.12 -1.31
C LYS A 44 7.73 -20.07 -0.61
N LEU A 45 8.26 -21.22 -0.20
CA LEU A 45 9.56 -21.33 0.45
C LEU A 45 10.68 -20.94 -0.50
N MET A 46 10.65 -21.42 -1.74
CA MET A 46 11.62 -21.08 -2.78
C MET A 46 11.62 -19.58 -3.08
N LEU A 47 10.44 -19.00 -3.36
CA LEU A 47 10.31 -17.57 -3.60
C LEU A 47 10.79 -16.74 -2.40
N THR A 48 10.43 -17.15 -1.18
CA THR A 48 10.87 -16.47 0.04
C THR A 48 12.39 -16.56 0.22
N SER A 49 13.01 -17.69 -0.12
CA SER A 49 14.45 -17.88 -0.06
C SER A 49 15.19 -17.00 -1.07
N GLU A 50 14.67 -16.87 -2.30
CA GLU A 50 15.24 -15.97 -3.31
C GLU A 50 15.14 -14.51 -2.90
N LEU A 51 13.98 -14.09 -2.38
CA LEU A 51 13.78 -12.75 -1.84
C LEU A 51 14.68 -12.50 -0.64
N LEU A 52 14.83 -13.47 0.26
CA LEU A 52 15.73 -13.37 1.41
C LEU A 52 17.18 -13.15 0.97
N HIS A 53 17.63 -13.88 -0.05
CA HIS A 53 18.95 -13.67 -0.64
C HIS A 53 19.08 -12.23 -1.18
N PHE A 54 18.08 -11.73 -1.89
CA PHE A 54 18.07 -10.34 -2.36
C PHE A 54 18.12 -9.32 -1.20
N PHE A 55 17.26 -9.44 -0.19
CA PHE A 55 17.24 -8.52 0.95
C PHE A 55 18.50 -8.60 1.83
N SER A 56 19.28 -9.67 1.70
CA SER A 56 20.59 -9.80 2.34
C SER A 56 21.70 -9.04 1.61
N THR A 57 21.51 -8.66 0.34
CA THR A 57 22.47 -7.85 -0.42
C THR A 57 22.45 -6.37 0.00
N PRO A 58 23.52 -5.57 -0.25
CA PRO A 58 23.54 -4.14 0.11
C PRO A 58 22.31 -3.32 -0.35
N PRO A 59 21.83 -3.40 -1.62
CA PRO A 59 20.63 -2.65 -2.01
C PRO A 59 19.36 -3.16 -1.32
N GLY A 60 19.30 -4.45 -0.99
CA GLY A 60 18.22 -5.03 -0.22
C GLY A 60 18.21 -4.58 1.24
N GLN A 61 19.39 -4.50 1.87
CA GLN A 61 19.53 -4.02 3.24
C GLN A 61 19.17 -2.54 3.38
N ASP A 62 19.50 -1.72 2.37
CA ASP A 62 19.07 -0.32 2.31
C ASP A 62 17.54 -0.19 2.35
N LEU A 63 16.82 -1.02 1.60
CA LEU A 63 15.35 -1.09 1.70
C LEU A 63 14.89 -1.56 3.08
N VAL A 64 15.48 -2.62 3.64
CA VAL A 64 15.10 -3.13 4.96
C VAL A 64 15.31 -2.07 6.05
N SER A 65 16.30 -1.19 5.91
CA SER A 65 16.54 -0.08 6.85
C SER A 65 15.42 0.97 6.86
N GLN A 66 14.58 1.01 5.83
CA GLN A 66 13.45 1.93 5.70
C GLN A 66 12.16 1.40 6.35
N VAL A 67 12.22 0.25 7.03
CA VAL A 67 11.09 -0.27 7.82
C VAL A 67 10.75 0.73 8.93
N LYS A 68 9.48 1.12 8.99
CA LYS A 68 8.93 2.05 9.97
C LYS A 68 8.10 1.30 11.00
N ASP A 69 8.05 1.86 12.21
CA ASP A 69 7.16 1.45 13.29
C ASP A 69 6.22 2.61 13.60
N GLU A 70 4.93 2.43 13.34
CA GLU A 70 3.89 3.36 13.76
C GLU A 70 2.93 2.65 14.71
N ASN A 71 3.01 3.00 16.00
CA ASN A 71 2.14 2.47 17.06
C ASN A 71 2.12 0.93 17.15
N GLY A 72 3.25 0.26 16.86
CA GLY A 72 3.36 -1.20 16.90
C GLY A 72 3.01 -1.89 15.59
N ALA A 73 2.62 -1.14 14.55
CA ALA A 73 2.49 -1.64 13.19
C ALA A 73 3.81 -1.42 12.44
N LEU A 74 4.48 -2.51 12.07
CA LEU A 74 5.69 -2.47 11.27
C LEU A 74 5.35 -2.53 9.79
N PHE A 75 5.88 -1.59 9.01
CA PHE A 75 5.67 -1.58 7.57
C PHE A 75 6.88 -1.08 6.78
N LEU A 76 6.99 -1.54 5.55
CA LEU A 76 8.03 -1.14 4.60
C LEU A 76 7.40 -0.49 3.37
N PRO A 77 7.52 0.84 3.19
CA PRO A 77 7.17 1.49 1.94
C PRO A 77 8.13 1.08 0.82
N VAL A 78 7.59 0.58 -0.30
CA VAL A 78 8.39 0.16 -1.45
C VAL A 78 7.88 0.87 -2.71
N ASP A 79 8.72 1.71 -3.29
CA ASP A 79 8.50 2.23 -4.65
C ASP A 79 8.75 1.11 -5.65
N PHE A 80 7.69 0.66 -6.33
CA PHE A 80 7.76 -0.50 -7.21
C PHE A 80 8.63 -0.26 -8.45
N GLN A 81 8.69 0.96 -8.98
CA GLN A 81 9.56 1.28 -10.12
C GLN A 81 11.04 1.22 -9.72
N HIS A 82 11.37 1.71 -8.54
CA HIS A 82 12.74 1.60 -8.01
C HIS A 82 13.09 0.14 -7.73
N PHE A 83 12.20 -0.58 -7.02
CA PHE A 83 12.38 -1.99 -6.69
C PHE A 83 12.63 -2.86 -7.93
N ARG A 84 11.89 -2.62 -9.02
CA ARG A 84 12.05 -3.35 -10.30
C ARG A 84 13.43 -3.19 -10.94
N LYS A 85 14.12 -2.06 -10.69
CA LYS A 85 15.46 -1.81 -11.23
C LYS A 85 16.56 -2.55 -10.46
N ILE A 86 16.33 -2.82 -9.19
CA ILE A 86 17.34 -3.38 -8.28
C ILE A 86 17.11 -4.87 -7.98
N CYS A 87 15.86 -5.35 -8.01
CA CYS A 87 15.50 -6.72 -7.69
C CYS A 87 15.24 -7.54 -8.96
N ASN A 88 16.08 -8.55 -9.21
CA ASN A 88 16.00 -9.43 -10.39
C ASN A 88 15.29 -10.77 -10.13
N VAL A 89 14.42 -10.84 -9.11
CA VAL A 89 13.67 -12.05 -8.78
C VAL A 89 12.45 -12.16 -9.72
N HIS A 90 12.62 -12.79 -10.88
CA HIS A 90 11.57 -12.90 -11.90
C HIS A 90 10.29 -13.58 -11.38
N GLU A 91 10.45 -14.61 -10.54
CA GLU A 91 9.34 -15.36 -9.95
C GLU A 91 8.45 -14.49 -9.05
N PHE A 92 9.04 -13.48 -8.39
CA PHE A 92 8.27 -12.53 -7.58
C PHE A 92 7.29 -11.74 -8.45
N TYR A 93 7.73 -11.23 -9.60
CA TYR A 93 6.87 -10.43 -10.48
C TYR A 93 5.77 -11.27 -11.12
N ALA A 94 6.09 -12.50 -11.55
CA ALA A 94 5.09 -13.45 -12.06
C ALA A 94 4.06 -13.81 -10.98
N THR A 95 4.51 -14.09 -9.75
CA THR A 95 3.62 -14.37 -8.63
C THR A 95 2.83 -13.13 -8.20
N LEU A 96 3.38 -11.91 -8.33
CA LEU A 96 2.66 -10.68 -8.00
C LEU A 96 1.49 -10.43 -8.97
N GLU A 97 1.65 -10.77 -10.24
CA GLU A 97 0.59 -10.70 -11.24
C GLU A 97 -0.45 -11.82 -11.07
N ASP A 98 -0.02 -13.04 -10.72
CA ASP A 98 -0.96 -14.15 -10.53
C ASP A 98 -1.67 -14.14 -9.16
N LYS A 99 -0.88 -14.11 -8.09
CA LYS A 99 -1.25 -14.27 -6.67
C LYS A 99 -0.58 -13.19 -5.81
N PRO A 100 -0.99 -11.91 -5.92
CA PRO A 100 -0.32 -10.80 -5.24
C PRO A 100 -0.24 -10.95 -3.73
N ARG A 101 -1.29 -11.49 -3.09
CA ARG A 101 -1.29 -11.72 -1.63
C ARG A 101 -0.18 -12.67 -1.20
N ALA A 102 0.10 -13.71 -1.99
CA ALA A 102 1.18 -14.65 -1.70
C ALA A 102 2.55 -14.00 -1.94
N ALA A 103 2.73 -13.31 -3.07
CA ALA A 103 3.98 -12.60 -3.37
C ALA A 103 4.36 -11.59 -2.29
N ILE A 104 3.40 -10.74 -1.89
CA ILE A 104 3.58 -9.74 -0.84
C ILE A 104 3.91 -10.41 0.50
N SER A 105 3.21 -11.51 0.85
CA SER A 105 3.47 -12.25 2.09
C SER A 105 4.84 -12.93 2.11
N CYS A 106 5.30 -13.49 0.97
CA CYS A 106 6.65 -14.02 0.84
C CYS A 106 7.70 -12.92 1.01
N MET A 107 7.45 -11.73 0.45
CA MET A 107 8.34 -10.57 0.63
C MET A 107 8.37 -10.10 2.09
N SER A 108 7.22 -10.00 2.76
CA SER A 108 7.14 -9.73 4.19
C SER A 108 7.92 -10.75 5.03
N ALA A 109 7.83 -12.05 4.70
CA ALA A 109 8.56 -13.11 5.40
C ALA A 109 10.08 -12.98 5.21
N ALA A 110 10.53 -12.67 4.00
CA ALA A 110 11.95 -12.45 3.70
C ALA A 110 12.51 -11.26 4.50
N VAL A 111 11.82 -10.11 4.46
CA VAL A 111 12.22 -8.91 5.23
C VAL A 111 12.23 -9.19 6.74
N HIS A 112 11.21 -9.90 7.25
CA HIS A 112 11.16 -10.31 8.66
C HIS A 112 12.40 -11.13 9.06
N LYS A 113 12.81 -12.11 8.24
CA LYS A 113 14.01 -12.92 8.54
C LYS A 113 15.30 -12.09 8.53
N VAL A 114 15.43 -11.12 7.62
CA VAL A 114 16.61 -10.23 7.59
C VAL A 114 16.67 -9.38 8.86
N ILE A 115 15.55 -8.78 9.28
CA ILE A 115 15.51 -7.97 10.52
C ILE A 115 15.82 -8.84 11.74
N GLN A 116 15.26 -10.05 11.82
CA GLN A 116 15.56 -10.98 12.92
C GLN A 116 17.05 -11.35 12.98
N SER A 117 17.73 -11.39 11.84
CA SER A 117 19.16 -11.74 11.74
C SER A 117 20.09 -10.55 11.98
N ASN A 118 19.62 -9.33 11.73
CA ASN A 118 20.37 -8.10 11.97
C ASN A 118 20.04 -7.57 13.37
N SER A 119 20.99 -7.69 14.32
CA SER A 119 20.86 -7.28 15.73
C SER A 119 20.62 -5.78 15.99
N ASN A 120 20.19 -5.00 14.98
CA ASN A 120 19.95 -3.57 15.10
C ASN A 120 18.46 -3.29 15.44
N HIS A 121 18.26 -2.92 16.70
CA HIS A 121 17.19 -2.07 17.27
C HIS A 121 15.71 -2.44 17.21
N ILE A 122 15.21 -3.34 16.35
CA ILE A 122 13.78 -3.73 16.37
C ILE A 122 13.63 -5.11 17.00
N LEU A 123 13.21 -5.16 18.27
CA LEU A 123 12.82 -6.39 18.94
C LEU A 123 11.46 -6.83 18.38
N LEU A 124 11.47 -7.75 17.42
CA LEU A 124 10.24 -8.37 16.90
C LEU A 124 9.66 -9.30 17.97
N GLU A 125 8.52 -8.90 18.55
CA GLU A 125 7.76 -9.77 19.44
C GLU A 125 7.10 -10.93 18.68
N ASP A 126 6.79 -12.01 19.41
CA ASP A 126 6.21 -13.22 18.82
C ASP A 126 4.85 -12.93 18.16
N GLY A 127 4.78 -13.18 16.85
CA GLY A 127 3.61 -12.96 16.01
C GLY A 127 3.45 -11.55 15.43
N MET A 128 4.45 -10.67 15.54
CA MET A 128 4.47 -9.43 14.77
C MET A 128 4.63 -9.72 13.27
N ARG A 129 4.01 -8.88 12.43
CA ARG A 129 4.10 -8.95 10.98
C ARG A 129 4.66 -7.65 10.44
N ILE A 130 5.36 -7.74 9.32
CA ILE A 130 5.85 -6.58 8.58
C ILE A 130 5.00 -6.43 7.33
N ASN A 131 4.27 -5.32 7.23
CA ASN A 131 3.41 -5.03 6.09
C ASN A 131 4.21 -4.35 4.98
N ILE A 132 4.23 -4.93 3.79
CA ILE A 132 4.79 -4.24 2.62
C ILE A 132 3.75 -3.26 2.07
N ARG A 133 4.16 -2.00 1.88
CA ARG A 133 3.35 -0.94 1.27
C ARG A 133 3.87 -0.61 -0.13
N LEU A 134 3.46 -1.43 -1.12
CA LEU A 134 3.80 -1.24 -2.53
C LEU A 134 3.11 0.00 -3.11
N HIS A 135 3.86 0.98 -3.59
CA HIS A 135 3.35 2.18 -4.26
C HIS A 135 4.09 2.45 -5.58
N ASN A 136 3.60 3.42 -6.35
CA ASN A 136 4.14 3.77 -7.67
C ASN A 136 4.20 2.55 -8.62
N TYR A 137 3.06 1.92 -8.87
CA TYR A 137 2.92 0.82 -9.83
C TYR A 137 2.01 1.21 -11.01
N PRO A 138 2.48 2.01 -11.99
CA PRO A 138 1.64 2.54 -13.05
C PRO A 138 0.95 1.49 -13.93
N GLU A 139 1.57 0.32 -14.14
CA GLU A 139 0.99 -0.75 -14.96
C GLU A 139 -0.29 -1.33 -14.32
N SER A 140 -0.46 -1.18 -13.00
CA SER A 140 -1.68 -1.56 -12.29
C SER A 140 -2.75 -0.47 -12.26
N MET A 141 -2.48 0.72 -12.81
CA MET A 141 -3.43 1.84 -12.80
C MET A 141 -4.69 1.49 -13.58
N MET A 142 -5.84 1.64 -12.93
CA MET A 142 -7.13 1.24 -13.46
C MET A 142 -8.19 2.31 -13.19
N ALA A 143 -8.94 2.67 -14.23
CA ALA A 143 -10.14 3.49 -14.07
C ALA A 143 -11.22 2.70 -13.33
N LEU A 144 -12.01 3.37 -12.48
CA LEU A 144 -13.05 2.70 -11.68
C LEU A 144 -14.11 2.01 -12.56
N LYS A 145 -14.29 2.45 -13.82
CA LYS A 145 -15.15 1.78 -14.81
C LYS A 145 -14.70 0.37 -15.21
N ASN A 146 -13.42 0.05 -15.03
CA ASN A 146 -12.82 -1.22 -15.43
C ASN A 146 -12.73 -2.24 -14.28
N LEU A 147 -13.07 -1.84 -13.05
CA LEU A 147 -13.18 -2.75 -11.91
C LEU A 147 -14.30 -3.77 -12.15
N LYS A 148 -13.92 -4.97 -12.56
CA LYS A 148 -14.80 -6.06 -12.98
C LYS A 148 -14.30 -7.40 -12.45
N ALA A 149 -15.12 -8.43 -12.58
CA ALA A 149 -14.84 -9.78 -12.07
C ALA A 149 -13.51 -10.40 -12.57
N ALA A 150 -13.04 -10.03 -13.77
CA ALA A 150 -11.77 -10.51 -14.32
C ALA A 150 -10.54 -10.11 -13.49
N TYR A 151 -10.66 -9.09 -12.64
CA TYR A 151 -9.58 -8.57 -11.81
C TYR A 151 -9.71 -8.96 -10.33
N ILE A 152 -10.64 -9.86 -9.97
CA ILE A 152 -10.72 -10.39 -8.61
C ILE A 152 -9.38 -11.06 -8.25
N ASP A 153 -8.92 -10.81 -7.03
CA ASP A 153 -7.63 -11.27 -6.49
C ASP A 153 -6.40 -10.72 -7.22
N LYS A 154 -6.55 -9.72 -8.11
CA LYS A 154 -5.44 -9.01 -8.76
C LYS A 154 -5.10 -7.71 -8.03
N LEU A 155 -3.83 -7.32 -8.11
CA LEU A 155 -3.33 -6.06 -7.57
C LEU A 155 -3.64 -4.93 -8.55
N VAL A 156 -4.32 -3.88 -8.07
CA VAL A 156 -4.75 -2.74 -8.87
C VAL A 156 -4.43 -1.44 -8.15
N SER A 157 -4.18 -0.38 -8.92
CA SER A 157 -4.06 0.98 -8.42
C SER A 157 -5.23 1.80 -8.93
N VAL A 158 -5.98 2.43 -8.02
CA VAL A 158 -7.10 3.31 -8.37
C VAL A 158 -6.84 4.69 -7.79
N ARG A 159 -7.06 5.72 -8.61
CA ARG A 159 -6.97 7.11 -8.18
C ARG A 159 -8.35 7.72 -8.07
N GLY A 160 -8.61 8.42 -6.97
CA GLY A 160 -9.91 9.03 -6.73
C GLY A 160 -9.90 10.01 -5.57
N THR A 161 -11.03 10.69 -5.40
CA THR A 161 -11.26 11.58 -4.26
C THR A 161 -11.97 10.79 -3.15
N VAL A 162 -11.47 10.88 -1.93
CA VAL A 162 -12.10 10.30 -0.75
C VAL A 162 -13.39 11.07 -0.47
N VAL A 163 -14.53 10.41 -0.55
CA VAL A 163 -15.84 11.05 -0.28
C VAL A 163 -16.41 10.71 1.09
N LYS A 164 -16.01 9.58 1.65
CA LYS A 164 -16.47 9.12 2.95
C LYS A 164 -15.37 8.32 3.63
N VAL A 165 -15.22 8.55 4.93
CA VAL A 165 -14.37 7.79 5.84
C VAL A 165 -15.26 7.27 6.96
N SER A 166 -15.16 5.98 7.30
CA SER A 166 -15.89 5.40 8.42
C SER A 166 -15.20 5.69 9.74
N THR A 167 -15.90 5.51 10.86
CA THR A 167 -15.26 5.42 12.17
C THR A 167 -14.29 4.23 12.18
N VAL A 168 -13.19 4.37 12.90
CA VAL A 168 -12.26 3.27 13.19
C VAL A 168 -12.99 2.19 14.01
N LYS A 169 -12.75 0.92 13.69
CA LYS A 169 -13.32 -0.24 14.38
C LYS A 169 -12.21 -1.27 14.64
N PRO A 170 -12.25 -2.00 15.76
CA PRO A 170 -11.33 -3.10 15.99
C PRO A 170 -11.73 -4.34 15.18
N LEU A 171 -10.81 -4.87 14.38
CA LEU A 171 -10.96 -6.12 13.62
C LEU A 171 -10.23 -7.26 14.32
N VAL A 172 -10.95 -8.28 14.77
CA VAL A 172 -10.35 -9.45 15.45
C VAL A 172 -9.65 -10.34 14.42
N VAL A 173 -8.33 -10.41 14.49
CA VAL A 173 -7.50 -11.23 13.57
C VAL A 173 -7.04 -12.54 14.20
N ARG A 174 -7.05 -12.67 15.52
CA ARG A 174 -6.72 -13.92 16.21
C ARG A 174 -7.52 -14.04 17.50
N MET A 175 -7.98 -15.25 17.81
CA MET A 175 -8.64 -15.53 19.08
C MET A 175 -8.49 -17.01 19.45
N SER A 176 -8.46 -17.31 20.73
CA SER A 176 -8.46 -18.70 21.22
C SER A 176 -9.85 -19.18 21.57
N PHE A 177 -10.02 -20.49 21.49
CA PHE A 177 -11.24 -21.19 21.86
C PHE A 177 -10.90 -22.32 22.81
N ASP A 178 -11.74 -22.50 23.83
CA ASP A 178 -11.68 -23.69 24.67
C ASP A 178 -12.63 -24.76 24.15
N CYS A 179 -12.10 -25.97 24.01
CA CYS A 179 -12.94 -27.14 23.78
C CYS A 179 -13.83 -27.38 25.01
N GLU A 180 -15.14 -27.50 24.81
CA GLU A 180 -16.04 -27.69 25.96
C GLU A 180 -15.82 -29.01 26.70
N ASN A 181 -15.37 -30.05 26.00
CA ASN A 181 -15.17 -31.39 26.54
C ASN A 181 -13.81 -31.54 27.25
N CYS A 182 -12.70 -31.36 26.52
CA CYS A 182 -11.36 -31.59 27.07
C CYS A 182 -10.64 -30.32 27.57
N LYS A 183 -11.26 -29.14 27.46
CA LYS A 183 -10.68 -27.84 27.84
C LYS A 183 -9.37 -27.48 27.16
N SER A 184 -9.00 -28.17 26.07
CA SER A 184 -7.83 -27.80 25.28
C SER A 184 -8.03 -26.43 24.63
N ASN A 185 -7.02 -25.57 24.73
CA ASN A 185 -6.98 -24.28 24.08
C ASN A 185 -6.61 -24.42 22.60
N ILE A 186 -7.40 -23.81 21.72
CA ILE A 186 -7.20 -23.84 20.26
C ILE A 186 -7.17 -22.40 19.76
N ALA A 187 -6.00 -21.93 19.34
CA ALA A 187 -5.87 -20.62 18.68
C ALA A 187 -6.36 -20.70 17.23
N ARG A 188 -7.09 -19.68 16.79
CA ARG A 188 -7.50 -19.48 15.38
C ARG A 188 -7.13 -18.09 14.92
N VAL A 189 -6.76 -17.99 13.66
CA VAL A 189 -6.49 -16.74 12.95
C VAL A 189 -7.65 -16.49 11.98
N PHE A 190 -8.04 -15.24 11.83
CA PHE A 190 -9.09 -14.76 10.93
C PHE A 190 -8.49 -13.74 9.95
N PRO A 191 -7.77 -14.19 8.90
CA PRO A 191 -7.09 -13.28 7.99
C PRO A 191 -8.04 -12.32 7.26
N ASP A 192 -9.29 -12.74 7.02
CA ASP A 192 -10.31 -11.96 6.35
C ASP A 192 -11.36 -11.38 7.34
N GLY A 193 -11.06 -11.37 8.65
CA GLY A 193 -11.98 -10.89 9.69
C GLY A 193 -13.22 -11.76 9.93
N LYS A 194 -13.46 -12.77 9.08
CA LYS A 194 -14.60 -13.67 9.18
C LYS A 194 -14.46 -14.59 10.38
N PHE A 195 -15.35 -14.43 11.35
CA PHE A 195 -15.41 -15.27 12.54
C PHE A 195 -15.68 -16.74 12.17
N SER A 196 -14.69 -17.61 12.35
CA SER A 196 -14.75 -19.03 12.02
C SER A 196 -14.23 -19.90 13.19
N PRO A 197 -15.12 -20.36 14.10
CA PRO A 197 -14.69 -21.21 15.20
C PRO A 197 -14.12 -22.55 14.70
N PRO A 198 -13.27 -23.24 15.51
CA PRO A 198 -12.80 -24.57 15.17
C PRO A 198 -13.96 -25.53 14.89
N TYR A 199 -13.77 -26.40 13.91
CA TYR A 199 -14.73 -27.46 13.56
C TYR A 199 -14.46 -28.77 14.30
N LEU A 200 -13.20 -29.01 14.68
CA LEU A 200 -12.72 -30.21 15.35
C LEU A 200 -11.65 -29.84 16.39
N CYS A 201 -11.53 -30.70 17.40
CA CYS A 201 -10.56 -30.55 18.47
C CYS A 201 -9.21 -31.15 18.03
N ASN A 202 -8.10 -30.47 18.34
CA ASN A 202 -6.76 -30.93 17.96
C ASN A 202 -6.21 -32.04 18.88
N LEU A 203 -6.88 -32.33 19.99
CA LEU A 203 -6.44 -33.32 20.97
C LEU A 203 -6.87 -34.72 20.53
N ASN A 204 -5.90 -35.63 20.39
CA ASN A 204 -6.13 -37.02 20.02
C ASN A 204 -7.15 -37.68 20.96
N GLY A 205 -8.22 -38.23 20.38
CA GLY A 205 -9.33 -38.87 21.11
C GLY A 205 -10.50 -37.96 21.48
N CYS A 206 -10.38 -36.63 21.35
CA CYS A 206 -11.47 -35.70 21.62
C CYS A 206 -12.33 -35.43 20.37
N LYS A 207 -13.60 -35.86 20.39
CA LYS A 207 -14.56 -35.67 19.28
C LYS A 207 -15.46 -34.44 19.45
N SER A 208 -15.07 -33.48 20.29
CA SER A 208 -15.88 -32.28 20.52
C SER A 208 -16.01 -31.45 19.25
N LYS A 209 -17.20 -30.90 19.03
CA LYS A 209 -17.53 -29.93 17.97
C LYS A 209 -17.97 -28.58 18.53
N THR A 210 -18.01 -28.45 19.85
CA THR A 210 -18.43 -27.22 20.54
C THR A 210 -17.21 -26.56 21.16
N PHE A 211 -17.06 -25.28 20.86
CA PHE A 211 -15.90 -24.49 21.25
C PHE A 211 -16.35 -23.14 21.77
N LYS A 212 -15.91 -22.79 22.97
CA LYS A 212 -16.24 -21.51 23.61
C LYS A 212 -15.15 -20.48 23.29
N PRO A 213 -15.50 -19.32 22.72
CA PRO A 213 -14.52 -18.27 22.43
C PRO A 213 -14.01 -17.63 23.72
N ILE A 214 -12.69 -17.43 23.80
CA ILE A 214 -12.02 -16.73 24.90
C ILE A 214 -11.80 -15.29 24.46
N ARG A 215 -12.77 -14.42 24.78
CA ARG A 215 -12.74 -13.02 24.34
C ARG A 215 -11.52 -12.24 24.85
N SER A 216 -11.00 -12.60 26.02
CA SER A 216 -9.80 -11.96 26.58
C SER A 216 -8.51 -12.29 25.83
N SER A 217 -8.49 -13.34 25.00
CA SER A 217 -7.33 -13.67 24.16
C SER A 217 -7.43 -13.12 22.73
N ALA A 218 -8.47 -12.33 22.44
CA ALA A 218 -8.65 -11.73 21.13
C ALA A 218 -7.55 -10.68 20.86
N LYS A 219 -6.80 -10.86 19.77
CA LYS A 219 -5.95 -9.82 19.20
C LYS A 219 -6.72 -9.14 18.07
N ALA A 220 -6.81 -7.82 18.14
CA ALA A 220 -7.47 -6.99 17.14
C ALA A 220 -6.50 -5.97 16.55
N ILE A 221 -6.76 -5.59 15.31
CA ILE A 221 -6.08 -4.50 14.61
C ILE A 221 -7.09 -3.41 14.26
N ASP A 222 -6.61 -2.19 14.07
CA ASP A 222 -7.47 -1.10 13.62
C ASP A 222 -7.91 -1.32 12.18
N PHE A 223 -9.17 -1.01 11.91
CA PHE A 223 -9.82 -1.16 10.63
C PHE A 223 -10.70 0.03 10.31
N GLN A 224 -10.63 0.49 9.07
CA GLN A 224 -11.41 1.62 8.58
C GLN A 224 -11.83 1.39 7.13
N LYS A 225 -13.00 1.89 6.76
CA LYS A 225 -13.48 1.88 5.37
C LYS A 225 -13.45 3.30 4.82
N ILE A 226 -12.89 3.45 3.63
CA ILE A 226 -13.00 4.67 2.84
C ILE A 226 -13.79 4.40 1.57
N ARG A 227 -14.45 5.44 1.04
CA ARG A 227 -15.10 5.39 -0.27
C ARG A 227 -14.40 6.37 -1.19
N LEU A 228 -13.88 5.85 -2.30
CA LEU A 228 -13.26 6.64 -3.35
C LEU A 228 -14.26 6.90 -4.46
N GLN A 229 -14.27 8.13 -4.96
CA GLN A 229 -15.00 8.55 -6.15
C GLN A 229 -14.04 8.83 -7.30
N GLU A 230 -14.41 8.38 -8.49
CA GLU A 230 -13.69 8.66 -9.73
C GLU A 230 -13.50 10.17 -9.93
N SER A 231 -12.28 10.60 -10.26
CA SER A 231 -12.00 12.02 -10.50
C SER A 231 -12.56 12.45 -11.86
N LEU A 232 -13.33 13.53 -11.89
CA LEU A 232 -14.01 14.07 -13.07
C LEU A 232 -13.09 14.62 -14.19
N LYS A 233 -11.76 14.58 -14.02
CA LYS A 233 -10.79 15.26 -14.91
C LYS A 233 -10.30 14.42 -16.08
N SER A 234 -10.72 13.16 -16.24
CA SER A 234 -10.30 12.36 -17.40
C SER A 234 -11.05 12.81 -18.66
N GLN A 235 -10.34 12.98 -19.78
CA GLN A 235 -10.91 13.33 -21.11
C GLN A 235 -12.02 12.37 -21.58
N ASP A 236 -12.12 11.19 -20.97
CA ASP A 236 -13.11 10.13 -21.22
C ASP A 236 -14.47 10.32 -20.51
N HIS A 237 -14.74 11.47 -19.89
CA HIS A 237 -15.99 11.64 -19.14
C HIS A 237 -17.20 11.81 -20.07
N GLU A 238 -18.07 10.80 -20.10
CA GLU A 238 -19.41 10.89 -20.69
C GLU A 238 -20.27 11.87 -19.87
N GLU A 239 -20.53 13.06 -20.43
CA GLU A 239 -21.33 14.11 -19.79
C GLU A 239 -22.68 13.57 -19.29
N GLY A 240 -23.07 13.94 -18.05
CA GLY A 240 -24.35 13.57 -17.45
C GLY A 240 -24.38 12.27 -16.64
N ARG A 241 -23.28 11.51 -16.57
CA ARG A 241 -23.21 10.26 -15.79
C ARG A 241 -22.85 10.50 -14.32
N VAL A 242 -23.48 9.75 -13.41
CA VAL A 242 -23.09 9.72 -11.99
C VAL A 242 -21.71 9.06 -11.85
N PRO A 243 -20.72 9.72 -11.20
CA PRO A 243 -19.38 9.17 -11.04
C PRO A 243 -19.39 7.85 -10.26
N ARG A 244 -18.52 6.92 -10.66
CA ARG A 244 -18.40 5.62 -9.98
C ARG A 244 -17.71 5.79 -8.64
N THR A 245 -18.08 4.93 -7.69
CA THR A 245 -17.42 4.83 -6.39
C THR A 245 -16.99 3.40 -6.11
N VAL A 246 -15.89 3.25 -5.38
CA VAL A 246 -15.41 1.96 -4.85
C VAL A 246 -15.13 2.08 -3.36
N GLU A 247 -15.40 1.02 -2.60
CA GLU A 247 -15.03 0.94 -1.19
C GLU A 247 -13.64 0.33 -1.06
N CYS A 248 -12.81 0.93 -0.21
CA CYS A 248 -11.50 0.43 0.14
C CYS A 248 -11.43 0.18 1.64
N GLU A 249 -10.85 -0.94 2.03
CA GLU A 249 -10.62 -1.33 3.42
C GLU A 249 -9.16 -1.03 3.77
N LEU A 250 -8.97 -0.27 4.84
CA LEU A 250 -7.67 0.13 5.40
C LEU A 250 -7.47 -0.58 6.73
N THR A 251 -6.25 -1.05 6.98
CA THR A 251 -5.87 -1.74 8.21
C THR A 251 -4.56 -1.18 8.77
N GLU A 252 -4.43 -1.23 10.10
CA GLU A 252 -3.20 -0.88 10.83
C GLU A 252 -2.71 0.54 10.48
N ASP A 253 -1.47 0.70 10.00
CA ASP A 253 -0.83 1.98 9.65
C ASP A 253 -1.56 2.80 8.57
N LEU A 254 -2.47 2.20 7.80
CA LEU A 254 -3.26 2.93 6.80
C LEU A 254 -4.48 3.64 7.39
N VAL A 255 -4.88 3.30 8.62
CA VAL A 255 -6.06 3.89 9.28
C VAL A 255 -5.80 5.35 9.63
N ASP A 256 -6.82 6.19 9.48
CA ASP A 256 -6.75 7.65 9.67
C ASP A 256 -5.73 8.38 8.77
N GLY A 257 -5.18 7.70 7.76
CA GLY A 257 -4.26 8.28 6.78
C GLY A 257 -4.92 9.18 5.72
N CYS A 258 -6.25 9.33 5.74
CA CYS A 258 -7.02 10.05 4.73
C CYS A 258 -8.22 10.80 5.31
N ILE A 259 -8.51 11.98 4.78
CA ILE A 259 -9.74 12.74 5.11
C ILE A 259 -10.64 12.93 3.89
N PRO A 260 -11.95 13.15 4.08
CA PRO A 260 -12.84 13.51 2.98
C PRO A 260 -12.33 14.74 2.20
N GLY A 261 -12.32 14.63 0.88
CA GLY A 261 -11.79 15.64 -0.05
C GLY A 261 -10.35 15.38 -0.49
N ASP A 262 -9.62 14.46 0.14
CA ASP A 262 -8.28 14.09 -0.32
C ASP A 262 -8.31 13.37 -1.66
N VAL A 263 -7.34 13.67 -2.50
CA VAL A 263 -7.09 12.94 -3.74
C VAL A 263 -5.98 11.95 -3.47
N VAL A 264 -6.31 10.67 -3.57
CA VAL A 264 -5.40 9.58 -3.19
C VAL A 264 -5.31 8.55 -4.31
N THR A 265 -4.17 7.90 -4.37
CA THR A 265 -3.95 6.69 -5.15
C THR A 265 -3.91 5.52 -4.18
N VAL A 266 -4.87 4.61 -4.29
CA VAL A 266 -4.92 3.38 -3.49
C VAL A 266 -4.46 2.22 -4.34
N THR A 267 -3.38 1.58 -3.92
CA THR A 267 -2.93 0.30 -4.46
C THR A 267 -3.46 -0.80 -3.56
N GLY A 268 -4.16 -1.80 -4.12
CA GLY A 268 -4.74 -2.86 -3.31
C GLY A 268 -5.22 -4.05 -4.12
N ILE A 269 -5.69 -5.07 -3.43
CA ILE A 269 -6.16 -6.31 -4.04
C ILE A 269 -7.69 -6.25 -4.11
N ILE A 270 -8.26 -6.54 -5.29
CA ILE A 270 -9.72 -6.59 -5.43
C ILE A 270 -10.25 -7.84 -4.74
N ARG A 271 -11.18 -7.63 -3.81
CA ARG A 271 -11.84 -8.69 -3.06
C ARG A 271 -13.35 -8.61 -3.26
N THR A 272 -14.02 -9.70 -2.89
CA THR A 272 -15.47 -9.80 -2.99
C THR A 272 -16.07 -10.01 -1.61
N ILE A 273 -17.18 -9.31 -1.34
CA ILE A 273 -17.97 -9.52 -0.13
C ILE A 273 -19.41 -9.88 -0.52
N ASN A 274 -19.99 -10.83 0.22
CA ASN A 274 -21.40 -11.17 0.10
C ASN A 274 -22.17 -10.49 1.23
N ASN A 275 -23.06 -9.56 0.87
CA ASN A 275 -23.73 -8.64 1.79
C ASN A 275 -24.79 -9.31 2.70
N TYR A 276 -25.01 -10.62 2.59
CA TYR A 276 -25.99 -11.34 3.42
C TYR A 276 -25.47 -11.73 4.81
N ALA A 277 -24.14 -11.72 5.04
CA ALA A 277 -23.58 -12.21 6.30
C ALA A 277 -23.42 -11.14 7.40
N ASP A 278 -23.35 -9.85 7.05
CA ASP A 278 -22.96 -8.77 8.00
C ASP A 278 -24.07 -7.78 8.36
N ILE A 279 -25.27 -7.93 7.80
CA ILE A 279 -26.47 -7.21 8.26
C ILE A 279 -27.28 -8.22 9.08
N GLY A 280 -27.32 -8.03 10.40
CA GLY A 280 -28.04 -8.86 11.36
C GLY A 280 -29.55 -8.93 11.10
N GLY A 281 -29.94 -9.65 10.06
CA GLY A 281 -31.30 -9.85 9.61
C GLY A 281 -31.67 -11.32 9.69
N GLY A 282 -32.48 -11.65 10.69
CA GLY A 282 -33.54 -12.67 10.69
C GLY A 282 -33.26 -14.06 10.15
N LYS A 283 -33.68 -15.08 10.90
CA LYS A 283 -33.81 -16.48 10.47
C LYS A 283 -34.68 -16.60 9.20
N GLY A 284 -34.07 -16.43 8.02
CA GLY A 284 -34.64 -16.68 6.71
C GLY A 284 -33.79 -17.71 5.98
N LYS A 285 -34.33 -18.93 5.85
CA LYS A 285 -33.70 -20.05 5.15
C LYS A 285 -33.42 -19.70 3.68
N GLY A 286 -32.14 -19.77 3.32
CA GLY A 286 -31.65 -20.19 2.00
C GLY A 286 -31.86 -19.22 0.84
N LYS A 287 -30.75 -18.65 0.35
CA LYS A 287 -30.32 -18.71 -1.05
C LYS A 287 -28.90 -18.18 -1.12
N SER A 288 -27.96 -19.01 -1.58
CA SER A 288 -26.66 -18.58 -2.10
C SER A 288 -26.91 -17.59 -3.23
N GLN A 289 -27.01 -16.30 -2.90
CA GLN A 289 -27.06 -15.26 -3.91
C GLN A 289 -25.66 -15.24 -4.55
N GLY A 290 -25.59 -15.52 -5.85
CA GLY A 290 -24.35 -15.44 -6.63
C GLY A 290 -23.88 -14.01 -6.90
N LEU A 291 -24.52 -13.00 -6.28
CA LEU A 291 -24.15 -11.60 -6.40
C LEU A 291 -23.17 -11.23 -5.29
N TYR A 292 -22.02 -10.70 -5.69
CA TYR A 292 -20.95 -10.24 -4.83
C TYR A 292 -20.64 -8.78 -5.11
N TYR A 293 -20.25 -8.04 -4.07
CA TYR A 293 -19.79 -6.67 -4.21
C TYR A 293 -18.26 -6.65 -4.23
N LEU A 294 -17.69 -5.87 -5.13
CA LEU A 294 -16.24 -5.66 -5.20
C LEU A 294 -15.84 -4.54 -4.23
N TYR A 295 -14.76 -4.79 -3.49
CA TYR A 295 -14.07 -3.79 -2.69
C TYR A 295 -12.56 -3.99 -2.85
N ILE A 296 -11.77 -3.01 -2.43
CA ILE A 296 -10.31 -3.06 -2.51
C ILE A 296 -9.76 -3.23 -1.11
N GLU A 297 -9.05 -4.31 -0.85
CA GLU A 297 -8.22 -4.48 0.35
C GLU A 297 -6.92 -3.68 0.10
N ALA A 298 -6.75 -2.55 0.77
CA ALA A 298 -5.65 -1.63 0.48
C ALA A 298 -4.30 -2.21 0.94
N VAL A 299 -3.35 -2.26 0.01
CA VAL A 299 -1.94 -2.56 0.28
C VAL A 299 -1.20 -1.26 0.60
N SER A 300 -1.48 -0.18 -0.10
CA SER A 300 -0.92 1.14 0.20
C SER A 300 -1.89 2.26 -0.18
N VAL A 301 -1.73 3.41 0.47
CA VAL A 301 -2.43 4.64 0.13
C VAL A 301 -1.40 5.75 0.01
N LYS A 302 -1.29 6.35 -1.19
CA LYS A 302 -0.47 7.54 -1.42
C LYS A 302 -1.39 8.74 -1.57
N ASN A 303 -1.30 9.68 -0.64
CA ASN A 303 -1.99 10.96 -0.73
C ASN A 303 -1.16 11.91 -1.60
N SER A 304 -1.78 12.55 -2.59
CA SER A 304 -1.08 13.54 -3.42
C SER A 304 -0.59 14.76 -2.62
N LYS A 305 -1.05 14.92 -1.36
CA LYS A 305 -0.60 15.98 -0.44
C LYS A 305 0.60 15.58 0.43
N SER A 306 0.87 14.30 0.65
CA SER A 306 1.76 13.84 1.75
C SER A 306 3.26 13.84 1.42
N GLN A 307 3.68 14.34 0.26
CA GLN A 307 5.10 14.57 -0.04
C GLN A 307 5.67 15.83 0.64
N SER A 308 4.95 16.46 1.58
CA SER A 308 5.36 17.69 2.25
C SER A 308 5.85 17.53 3.69
N LEU A 309 6.11 16.30 4.19
CA LEU A 309 6.58 16.10 5.57
C LEU A 309 7.77 15.13 5.62
N SER A 310 8.95 15.66 5.31
CA SER A 310 10.18 15.28 5.99
C SER A 310 10.79 16.58 6.53
N ASP A 311 11.06 16.58 7.83
CA ASP A 311 11.48 17.70 8.67
C ASP A 311 12.58 18.56 8.03
N GLU A 312 12.27 19.83 7.74
CA GLU A 312 12.86 21.00 8.41
C GLU A 312 11.92 22.22 8.22
N MET A 313 11.61 22.84 9.36
CA MET A 313 10.92 24.11 9.61
C MET A 313 10.91 25.17 8.48
N GLN A 314 9.79 25.36 7.76
CA GLN A 314 9.15 26.68 7.51
C GLN A 314 7.82 26.59 6.71
N ASP A 315 6.80 27.26 7.26
CA ASP A 315 5.53 27.73 6.65
C ASP A 315 5.54 27.74 5.10
N SER A 316 4.84 26.80 4.44
CA SER A 316 4.58 26.83 2.99
C SER A 316 3.35 26.00 2.57
N ALA A 317 2.19 26.28 3.16
CA ALA A 317 0.88 25.75 2.72
C ALA A 317 0.39 26.31 1.36
N SER A 318 1.25 26.98 0.58
CA SER A 318 0.91 27.63 -0.69
C SER A 318 1.17 26.78 -1.94
N ASN A 319 1.91 25.68 -1.84
CA ASN A 319 2.37 24.92 -3.01
C ASN A 319 1.53 23.67 -3.33
N ALA A 320 0.55 23.33 -2.49
CA ALA A 320 -0.22 22.08 -2.61
C ALA A 320 -0.87 21.86 -3.99
N ARG A 321 -1.36 22.92 -4.66
CA ARG A 321 -2.00 22.80 -5.98
C ARG A 321 -1.03 22.59 -7.15
N ALA A 322 0.17 23.17 -7.09
CA ALA A 322 1.19 22.95 -8.12
C ALA A 322 1.75 21.51 -8.02
N THR A 323 1.93 21.03 -6.79
CA THR A 323 2.42 19.67 -6.49
C THR A 323 1.38 18.58 -6.80
N GLU A 324 0.08 18.86 -6.64
CA GLU A 324 -1.02 17.94 -7.03
C GLU A 324 -1.04 17.59 -8.54
N LEU A 325 -0.47 18.44 -9.39
CA LEU A 325 -0.28 18.20 -10.83
C LEU A 325 1.06 17.51 -11.15
N SER A 326 2.10 17.74 -10.33
CA SER A 326 3.40 17.09 -10.46
C SER A 326 3.34 15.57 -10.25
N ASP A 327 2.43 15.08 -9.41
CA ASP A 327 2.28 13.64 -9.13
C ASP A 327 1.49 12.89 -10.24
N LEU A 328 0.83 13.61 -11.16
CA LEU A 328 0.16 13.05 -12.35
C LEU A 328 1.12 12.96 -13.56
N PHE A 329 2.20 13.72 -13.55
CA PHE A 329 3.27 13.70 -14.54
C PHE A 329 4.59 13.89 -13.81
N SER A 330 5.23 12.81 -13.36
CA SER A 330 6.63 12.95 -12.95
C SER A 330 7.39 13.44 -14.18
N PHE A 331 7.90 14.67 -14.14
CA PHE A 331 8.71 15.20 -15.24
C PHE A 331 9.86 14.22 -15.48
N SER A 332 9.94 13.69 -16.70
CA SER A 332 11.11 12.91 -17.10
C SER A 332 12.32 13.84 -17.16
N SER A 333 13.52 13.26 -17.11
CA SER A 333 14.76 14.04 -17.30
C SER A 333 14.72 14.85 -18.62
N ARG A 334 14.09 14.29 -19.66
CA ARG A 334 13.90 14.96 -20.94
C ARG A 334 12.97 16.17 -20.85
N ASP A 335 11.93 16.10 -20.02
CA ASP A 335 10.99 17.22 -19.85
C ASP A 335 11.67 18.37 -19.11
N LEU A 336 12.47 18.07 -18.08
CA LEU A 336 13.25 19.08 -17.35
C LEU A 336 14.30 19.72 -18.25
N GLU A 337 15.04 18.92 -19.02
CA GLU A 337 16.00 19.41 -20.02
C GLU A 337 15.31 20.30 -21.07
N PHE A 338 14.12 19.90 -21.54
CA PHE A 338 13.33 20.71 -22.46
C PHE A 338 12.94 22.05 -21.86
N VAL A 339 12.49 22.10 -20.61
CA VAL A 339 12.11 23.36 -19.93
C VAL A 339 13.30 24.31 -19.86
N VAL A 340 14.49 23.83 -19.50
CA VAL A 340 15.71 24.65 -19.44
C VAL A 340 16.08 25.15 -20.83
N LYS A 341 16.15 24.24 -21.81
CA LYS A 341 16.50 24.59 -23.20
C LYS A 341 15.52 25.59 -23.81
N PHE A 342 14.23 25.41 -23.56
CA PHE A 342 13.19 26.33 -24.04
C PHE A 342 13.34 27.72 -23.42
N TYR A 343 13.65 27.80 -22.12
CA TYR A 343 13.92 29.09 -21.48
C TYR A 343 15.16 29.79 -22.07
N GLU A 344 16.25 29.04 -22.29
CA GLU A 344 17.49 29.57 -22.87
C GLU A 344 17.32 30.03 -24.33
N GLU A 345 16.56 29.29 -25.14
CA GLU A 345 16.35 29.58 -26.56
C GLU A 345 15.48 30.81 -26.79
N TYR A 346 14.39 30.96 -26.02
CA TYR A 346 13.39 32.01 -26.24
C TYR A 346 13.55 33.21 -25.30
N GLY A 347 14.31 33.11 -24.21
CA GLY A 347 14.68 34.22 -23.33
C GLY A 347 13.52 35.17 -22.99
N SER A 348 13.58 36.39 -23.53
CA SER A 348 12.54 37.43 -23.31
C SER A 348 11.19 37.13 -23.96
N ASP A 349 11.15 36.29 -25.00
CA ASP A 349 9.94 35.95 -25.77
C ASP A 349 9.20 34.72 -25.22
N VAL A 350 9.69 34.10 -24.14
CA VAL A 350 9.06 32.91 -23.51
C VAL A 350 7.57 33.13 -23.25
N PHE A 351 7.19 34.29 -22.69
CA PHE A 351 5.79 34.59 -22.42
C PHE A 351 4.95 34.66 -23.70
N LYS A 352 5.51 35.20 -24.79
CA LYS A 352 4.84 35.28 -26.08
C LYS A 352 4.67 33.90 -26.72
N GLN A 353 5.66 33.02 -26.58
CA GLN A 353 5.54 31.62 -27.05
C GLN A 353 4.46 30.86 -26.29
N LEU A 354 4.40 31.02 -24.96
CA LEU A 354 3.34 30.47 -24.12
C LEU A 354 1.96 31.04 -24.47
N LEU A 355 1.91 32.32 -24.83
CA LEU A 355 0.68 32.99 -25.25
C LEU A 355 0.15 32.42 -26.58
N GLN A 356 1.05 32.20 -27.54
CA GLN A 356 0.71 31.64 -28.85
C GLN A 356 0.30 30.16 -28.78
N SER A 357 0.78 29.42 -27.78
CA SER A 357 0.34 28.04 -27.56
C SER A 357 -1.05 27.94 -26.90
N ILE A 358 -1.53 29.00 -26.27
CA ILE A 358 -2.87 29.06 -25.66
C ILE A 358 -3.91 29.44 -26.71
N CYS A 359 -4.81 28.49 -26.99
CA CYS A 359 -5.86 28.61 -28.01
C CYS A 359 -5.31 29.10 -29.36
N PRO A 360 -4.44 28.31 -30.03
CA PRO A 360 -3.78 28.73 -31.28
C PRO A 360 -4.76 28.94 -32.44
N SER A 361 -5.97 28.38 -32.33
CA SER A 361 -7.06 28.56 -33.29
C SER A 361 -7.71 29.95 -33.26
N ILE A 362 -7.55 30.71 -32.17
CA ILE A 362 -8.12 32.06 -32.04
C ILE A 362 -7.08 33.06 -32.53
N TYR A 363 -7.38 33.79 -33.59
CA TYR A 363 -6.51 34.86 -34.07
C TYR A 363 -6.67 36.14 -33.23
N GLY A 364 -5.55 36.78 -32.87
CA GLY A 364 -5.53 38.02 -32.10
C GLY A 364 -5.95 37.85 -30.63
N HIS A 365 -6.59 38.89 -30.08
CA HIS A 365 -7.00 38.95 -28.67
C HIS A 365 -5.88 38.66 -27.67
N GLU A 366 -4.64 39.07 -28.00
CA GLU A 366 -3.43 38.76 -27.23
C GLU A 366 -3.54 39.19 -25.75
N LEU A 367 -4.20 40.31 -25.45
CA LEU A 367 -4.42 40.77 -24.09
C LEU A 367 -5.36 39.84 -23.29
N VAL A 368 -6.41 39.33 -23.94
CA VAL A 368 -7.37 38.41 -23.30
C VAL A 368 -6.68 37.07 -23.05
N LYS A 369 -5.97 36.56 -24.06
CA LYS A 369 -5.17 35.34 -23.92
C LYS A 369 -4.15 35.50 -22.80
N ALA A 370 -3.45 36.63 -22.72
CA ALA A 370 -2.44 36.88 -21.70
C ALA A 370 -3.06 36.90 -20.29
N GLY A 371 -4.24 37.50 -20.15
CA GLY A 371 -5.00 37.47 -18.90
C GLY A 371 -5.38 36.04 -18.46
N ILE A 372 -5.83 35.20 -19.40
CA ILE A 372 -6.14 33.78 -19.13
C ILE A 372 -4.86 33.01 -18.77
N THR A 373 -3.79 33.18 -19.54
CA THR A 373 -2.47 32.56 -19.32
C THR A 373 -1.95 32.85 -17.91
N LEU A 374 -1.94 34.13 -17.52
CA LEU A 374 -1.51 34.54 -16.18
C LEU A 374 -2.44 34.00 -15.09
N SER A 375 -3.74 33.92 -15.36
CA SER A 375 -4.70 33.29 -14.44
C SER A 375 -4.47 31.79 -14.25
N LEU A 376 -3.96 31.08 -15.26
CA LEU A 376 -3.60 29.66 -15.17
C LEU A 376 -2.36 29.43 -14.31
N PHE A 377 -1.35 30.30 -14.43
CA PHE A 377 -0.18 30.27 -13.55
C PHE A 377 -0.54 30.67 -12.11
N GLY A 378 -1.54 31.53 -11.95
CA GLY A 378 -2.02 31.98 -10.64
C GLY A 378 -0.98 32.78 -9.86
N GLY A 379 -1.23 32.96 -8.57
CA GLY A 379 -0.35 33.65 -7.65
C GLY A 379 -0.05 32.80 -6.42
N VAL A 380 1.05 33.13 -5.73
CA VAL A 380 1.43 32.47 -4.49
C VAL A 380 0.56 32.99 -3.35
N ARG A 381 -0.10 32.10 -2.61
CA ARG A 381 -0.87 32.44 -1.41
C ARG A 381 0.10 33.01 -0.36
N LYS A 382 -0.18 34.23 0.12
CA LYS A 382 0.60 34.88 1.18
C LYS A 382 -0.23 34.97 2.45
N HIS A 383 0.42 35.15 3.59
CA HIS A 383 -0.27 35.45 4.84
C HIS A 383 -0.06 36.92 5.18
N SER A 384 -1.08 37.56 5.74
CA SER A 384 -0.92 38.90 6.32
C SER A 384 0.12 38.86 7.44
N MET A 385 0.88 39.95 7.60
CA MET A 385 1.88 40.11 8.67
C MET A 385 1.23 40.38 10.05
N ASP A 386 -0.10 40.46 10.12
CA ASP A 386 -0.85 40.60 11.37
C ASP A 386 -0.85 39.31 12.21
N GLN A 387 -1.10 39.46 13.51
CA GLN A 387 -1.16 38.34 14.48
C GLN A 387 -2.09 37.20 14.06
N ASN A 388 -3.16 37.50 13.31
CA ASN A 388 -4.13 36.49 12.85
C ASN A 388 -3.70 35.73 11.59
N LYS A 389 -2.54 36.04 10.97
CA LYS A 389 -2.01 35.40 9.75
C LYS A 389 -3.09 35.11 8.68
N VAL A 390 -4.00 36.06 8.44
CA VAL A 390 -5.13 35.86 7.52
C VAL A 390 -4.58 35.53 6.12
N PRO A 391 -5.03 34.43 5.50
CA PRO A 391 -4.53 34.05 4.19
C PRO A 391 -5.03 35.02 3.11
N VAL A 392 -4.08 35.65 2.42
CA VAL A 392 -4.32 36.45 1.22
C VAL A 392 -4.37 35.50 0.02
N ARG A 393 -5.46 35.61 -0.72
CA ARG A 393 -5.75 34.75 -1.87
C ARG A 393 -4.69 34.91 -2.98
N GLY A 394 -4.16 33.78 -3.45
CA GLY A 394 -3.23 33.73 -4.60
C GLY A 394 -3.93 33.47 -5.94
N ASP A 395 -5.10 32.83 -5.95
CA ASP A 395 -5.82 32.53 -7.18
C ASP A 395 -6.51 33.78 -7.74
N ILE A 396 -6.54 33.97 -9.05
CA ILE A 396 -7.26 35.08 -9.69
C ILE A 396 -8.58 34.56 -10.28
N HIS A 397 -9.65 35.35 -10.21
CA HIS A 397 -10.85 35.11 -11.01
C HIS A 397 -10.87 36.12 -12.15
N VAL A 398 -11.02 35.63 -13.37
CA VAL A 398 -11.11 36.46 -14.57
C VAL A 398 -12.52 36.33 -15.13
N ILE A 399 -13.16 37.47 -15.40
CA ILE A 399 -14.42 37.54 -16.14
C ILE A 399 -14.12 38.15 -17.52
N ILE A 400 -14.62 37.51 -18.57
CA ILE A 400 -14.51 38.00 -19.95
C ILE A 400 -15.92 38.30 -20.42
N VAL A 401 -16.16 39.56 -20.79
CA VAL A 401 -17.44 40.00 -21.34
C VAL A 401 -17.20 40.42 -22.79
N GLY A 402 -17.96 39.85 -23.71
CA GLY A 402 -17.89 40.16 -25.13
C GLY A 402 -19.29 40.35 -25.73
N MET A 403 -19.35 41.03 -26.88
CA MET A 403 -20.57 41.05 -27.68
C MET A 403 -20.58 39.84 -28.62
N MET A 404 -21.66 39.06 -28.61
CA MET A 404 -21.97 38.14 -29.70
C MET A 404 -22.51 38.99 -30.86
N THR A 405 -21.72 39.13 -31.91
CA THR A 405 -22.16 39.70 -33.20
C THR A 405 -21.98 38.67 -34.29
#